data_AF-A0A6L2JB75-F1
#
_entry.id   AF-A0A6L2JB75-F1
#
_cell.length_a   1.000
_cell.length_b   1.000
_cell.length_c   1.000
_cell.angle_alpha   90.00
_cell.angle_beta   90.00
_cell.angle_gamma   90.00
#
_symmetry.space_group_name_H-M   'P 1'
#
loop_
_entity.id
_entity.type
_entity.pdbx_description
1 polymer ?
#
loop_
_entity_poly.entity_id
_entity_poly.type
_entity_poly.pdbx_seq_one_letter_code
_entity_poly.pdbx_strand_id
1 'polypeptide(L)'
;MGLVKRSVLGLIVMVSLILVCVCGENDEYEGVEGGAPMVETEQIALYTAIQGFVGQEWNGSDLYPDPCGWTPIQGVSCDLFDGFWYVTVLNIGSLHDNSLSCAPNAKFRPHLFQLKHLKSLAFYNCFVTPSTTISSENWCAFSGSLESLEFRSNPGLTGNIPDSFGQLTKLQSLVLVENGLSGGLPDNIGNLTRLKRLVLSGNRFWGKFPDSYGYLSELLIMDLSRNSLSGSLPLTFGGLTSLLKLDLSQNQLEGQIPSEISNLKNLTLMDLSNNKFSGGLTKSIHEMSSLKELVLSRNPLGGNLMNIEWQNLQELAVLDLSSTGLTGGLPESVSEMKKLRFLGLSANNLSGYLTPKLAELPNLSSLYVNANNLEGELKFTQGFYGKMGRRFGAWNNLDLCFPLDLIPANFGPFGVKACHEDVTLRKVALRDSDSKLVNGNHNLDSHFMTSFGSSRYKSHGVWYIFVVAIVLTFFM
;
A
#
# COMPACT_ATOMS: atom_id res chain seq x y z
N MET A 1 -46.72 -1.70 -67.01
CA MET A 1 -47.35 -2.61 -67.98
C MET A 1 -46.23 -3.40 -68.65
N GLY A 2 -46.14 -4.70 -68.37
CA GLY A 2 -45.25 -5.69 -69.00
C GLY A 2 -43.79 -5.69 -68.51
N LEU A 3 -43.14 -6.81 -68.18
CA LEU A 3 -43.58 -8.20 -68.01
C LEU A 3 -42.46 -8.97 -67.27
N VAL A 4 -42.86 -10.04 -66.58
CA VAL A 4 -42.11 -10.86 -65.59
C VAL A 4 -41.30 -11.99 -66.27
N LYS A 5 -40.26 -12.48 -65.55
CA LYS A 5 -39.50 -13.78 -65.61
C LYS A 5 -38.04 -13.62 -66.05
N ARG A 6 -36.99 -14.20 -65.45
CA ARG A 6 -36.74 -15.26 -64.43
C ARG A 6 -35.30 -15.01 -63.94
N SER A 7 -35.03 -14.89 -62.64
CA SER A 7 -34.42 -15.95 -61.81
C SER A 7 -33.29 -16.76 -62.47
N VAL A 8 -32.02 -16.35 -62.24
CA VAL A 8 -30.91 -17.29 -62.00
C VAL A 8 -30.15 -16.79 -60.79
N LEU A 9 -30.17 -17.64 -59.77
CA LEU A 9 -29.56 -17.52 -58.47
C LEU A 9 -28.04 -17.71 -58.63
N GLY A 10 -27.28 -16.62 -58.67
CA GLY A 10 -25.82 -16.63 -58.59
C GLY A 10 -25.38 -16.49 -57.14
N LEU A 11 -25.14 -17.62 -56.49
CA LEU A 11 -24.64 -17.74 -55.12
C LEU A 11 -23.25 -17.09 -55.03
N ILE A 12 -23.13 -15.88 -54.48
CA ILE A 12 -21.83 -15.34 -54.05
C ILE A 12 -21.50 -16.03 -52.73
N VAL A 13 -20.75 -17.14 -52.81
CA VAL A 13 -20.08 -17.72 -51.66
C VAL A 13 -18.86 -16.85 -51.37
N MET A 14 -18.97 -16.01 -50.34
CA MET A 14 -17.79 -15.47 -49.66
C MET A 14 -17.04 -16.66 -49.07
N VAL A 15 -15.95 -17.08 -49.72
CA VAL A 15 -14.99 -18.00 -49.14
C VAL A 15 -14.26 -17.24 -48.05
N SER A 16 -14.81 -17.29 -46.83
CA SER A 16 -14.05 -17.03 -45.62
C SER A 16 -12.98 -18.12 -45.53
N LEU A 17 -11.73 -17.75 -45.82
CA LEU A 17 -10.56 -18.52 -45.43
C LEU A 17 -10.50 -18.55 -43.90
N ILE A 18 -11.29 -19.42 -43.29
CA ILE A 18 -11.01 -19.93 -41.95
C ILE A 18 -9.84 -20.88 -42.17
N LEU A 19 -8.63 -20.37 -41.93
CA LEU A 19 -7.45 -21.19 -41.73
C LEU A 19 -7.68 -21.95 -40.41
N VAL A 20 -8.43 -23.05 -40.47
CA VAL A 20 -8.44 -24.04 -39.40
C VAL A 20 -7.04 -24.64 -39.40
N CYS A 21 -6.19 -24.16 -38.48
CA CYS A 21 -4.99 -24.88 -38.12
C CYS A 21 -5.44 -26.20 -37.50
N VAL A 22 -5.53 -27.24 -38.32
CA VAL A 22 -5.48 -28.62 -37.83
C VAL A 22 -4.02 -28.87 -37.51
N CYS A 23 -3.61 -28.53 -36.28
CA CYS A 23 -2.38 -29.05 -35.71
C CYS A 23 -2.66 -30.49 -35.32
N GLY A 24 -2.47 -31.42 -36.26
CA GLY A 24 -2.15 -32.79 -35.90
C GLY A 24 -0.66 -32.84 -35.60
N GLU A 25 -0.28 -32.57 -34.36
CA GLU A 25 1.05 -32.93 -33.86
C GLU A 25 0.95 -34.39 -33.38
N ASN A 26 1.65 -35.28 -34.08
CA ASN A 26 2.01 -36.57 -33.49
C ASN A 26 3.12 -36.26 -32.48
N ASP A 27 2.74 -36.06 -31.21
CA ASP A 27 3.70 -35.91 -30.12
C ASP A 27 4.38 -37.27 -29.89
N GLU A 28 5.57 -37.45 -30.48
CA GLU A 28 6.41 -38.62 -30.20
C GLU A 28 6.98 -38.51 -28.78
N TYR A 29 6.87 -39.62 -28.04
CA TYR A 29 7.25 -39.74 -26.65
C TYR A 29 8.61 -40.44 -26.54
N GLU A 30 9.65 -39.73 -26.10
CA GLU A 30 10.90 -40.35 -25.64
C GLU A 30 11.01 -40.25 -24.11
N GLY A 31 10.10 -40.92 -23.39
CA GLY A 31 10.20 -41.01 -21.94
C GLY A 31 11.03 -42.19 -21.46
N VAL A 32 11.74 -41.97 -20.35
CA VAL A 32 12.37 -43.03 -19.55
C VAL A 32 11.27 -43.91 -18.92
N GLU A 33 11.46 -45.23 -18.92
CA GLU A 33 10.52 -46.19 -18.34
C GLU A 33 10.26 -45.86 -16.85
N GLY A 34 9.05 -45.38 -16.53
CA GLY A 34 8.64 -44.95 -15.17
C GLY A 34 8.66 -43.44 -14.89
N GLY A 35 8.99 -42.58 -15.86
CA GLY A 35 8.95 -41.12 -15.73
C GLY A 35 7.55 -40.48 -15.90
N ALA A 36 7.41 -39.21 -15.52
CA ALA A 36 6.21 -38.42 -15.74
C ALA A 36 6.12 -38.00 -17.23
N PRO A 37 5.10 -38.42 -17.99
CA PRO A 37 5.09 -38.17 -19.41
C PRO A 37 4.85 -36.69 -19.72
N MET A 38 5.85 -36.01 -20.28
CA MET A 38 5.79 -34.61 -20.71
C MET A 38 5.95 -34.52 -22.23
N VAL A 39 5.22 -33.61 -22.88
CA VAL A 39 5.39 -33.35 -24.32
C VAL A 39 6.76 -32.72 -24.56
N GLU A 40 7.50 -33.22 -25.55
CA GLU A 40 8.89 -32.78 -25.84
C GLU A 40 8.97 -31.26 -26.05
N THR A 41 7.99 -30.68 -26.76
CA THR A 41 7.93 -29.24 -27.02
C THR A 41 7.76 -28.40 -25.75
N GLU A 42 7.00 -28.90 -24.76
CA GLU A 42 6.83 -28.27 -23.44
C GLU A 42 8.14 -28.33 -22.64
N GLN A 43 8.83 -29.47 -22.68
CA GLN A 43 10.11 -29.65 -22.00
C GLN A 43 11.18 -28.71 -22.59
N ILE A 44 11.28 -28.64 -23.91
CA ILE A 44 12.18 -27.72 -24.63
C ILE A 44 11.84 -26.27 -24.30
N ALA A 45 10.56 -25.91 -24.27
CA ALA A 45 10.10 -24.58 -23.92
C ALA A 45 10.53 -24.19 -22.49
N LEU A 46 10.32 -25.09 -21.52
CA LEU A 46 10.71 -24.90 -20.13
C LEU A 46 12.21 -24.63 -19.99
N TYR A 47 13.06 -25.52 -20.55
CA TYR A 47 14.51 -25.37 -20.42
C TYR A 47 15.01 -24.12 -21.11
N THR A 48 14.50 -23.84 -22.31
CA THR A 48 14.91 -22.65 -23.07
C THR A 48 14.48 -21.37 -22.36
N ALA A 49 13.31 -21.37 -21.70
CA ALA A 49 12.84 -20.27 -20.87
C ALA A 49 13.76 -20.07 -19.67
N ILE A 50 14.05 -21.13 -18.89
CA ILE A 50 14.96 -21.06 -17.72
C ILE A 50 16.34 -20.54 -18.13
N GLN A 51 16.93 -21.04 -19.21
CA GLN A 51 18.22 -20.55 -19.73
C GLN A 51 18.21 -19.06 -20.07
N GLY A 52 17.04 -18.51 -20.43
CA GLY A 52 16.87 -17.08 -20.65
C GLY A 52 17.11 -16.24 -19.40
N PHE A 53 16.83 -16.78 -18.23
CA PHE A 53 16.91 -16.07 -16.95
C PHE A 53 18.09 -16.49 -16.10
N VAL A 54 18.46 -17.77 -16.11
CA VAL A 54 19.53 -18.38 -15.29
C VAL A 54 20.88 -18.41 -16.01
N GLY A 55 20.89 -18.22 -17.33
CA GLY A 55 22.11 -18.18 -18.15
C GLY A 55 22.22 -19.38 -19.09
N GLN A 56 23.05 -19.24 -20.15
CA GLN A 56 23.22 -20.29 -21.18
C GLN A 56 23.97 -21.52 -20.71
N GLU A 57 24.80 -21.37 -19.68
CA GLU A 57 25.54 -22.48 -19.09
C GLU A 57 24.66 -23.37 -18.20
N TRP A 58 23.41 -22.96 -17.95
CA TRP A 58 22.45 -23.82 -17.27
C TRP A 58 22.05 -24.98 -18.17
N ASN A 59 22.51 -26.17 -17.80
CA ASN A 59 22.22 -27.42 -18.49
C ASN A 59 21.12 -28.19 -17.74
N GLY A 60 19.86 -27.84 -18.06
CA GLY A 60 18.69 -28.46 -17.44
C GLY A 60 18.44 -29.89 -17.87
N SER A 61 18.71 -30.23 -19.13
CA SER A 61 18.39 -31.54 -19.71
C SER A 61 19.17 -32.69 -19.08
N ASP A 62 20.44 -32.46 -18.75
CA ASP A 62 21.29 -33.50 -18.15
C ASP A 62 21.02 -33.68 -16.64
N LEU A 63 20.61 -32.61 -15.95
CA LEU A 63 20.39 -32.60 -14.50
C LEU A 63 18.95 -32.97 -14.12
N TYR A 64 17.99 -32.68 -14.98
CA TYR A 64 16.55 -32.82 -14.73
C TYR A 64 15.85 -33.51 -15.89
N PRO A 65 16.19 -34.75 -16.27
CA PRO A 65 15.57 -35.44 -17.41
C PRO A 65 14.04 -35.59 -17.27
N ASP A 66 13.52 -35.56 -16.04
CA ASP A 66 12.09 -35.57 -15.74
C ASP A 66 11.72 -34.44 -14.74
N PRO A 67 11.49 -33.20 -15.24
CA PRO A 67 11.31 -32.01 -14.39
C PRO A 67 9.97 -31.98 -13.64
N CYS A 68 9.02 -32.82 -14.05
CA CYS A 68 7.69 -32.93 -13.43
C CYS A 68 7.52 -34.22 -12.62
N GLY A 69 8.47 -35.16 -12.68
CA GLY A 69 8.47 -36.41 -11.94
C GLY A 69 9.61 -36.49 -10.93
N TRP A 70 10.54 -37.41 -11.15
CA TRP A 70 11.53 -37.82 -10.14
C TRP A 70 12.74 -36.88 -10.02
N THR A 71 12.94 -35.96 -10.98
CA THR A 71 13.98 -34.93 -10.91
C THR A 71 13.36 -33.52 -10.96
N PRO A 72 12.63 -33.10 -9.90
CA PRO A 72 11.93 -31.82 -9.90
C PRO A 72 12.90 -30.63 -9.87
N ILE A 73 12.55 -29.57 -10.60
CA ILE A 73 13.28 -28.30 -10.56
C ILE A 73 12.64 -27.40 -9.50
N GLN A 74 13.44 -26.88 -8.56
CA GLN A 74 12.95 -25.94 -7.56
C GLN A 74 12.35 -24.70 -8.22
N GLY A 75 11.09 -24.40 -7.90
CA GLY A 75 10.34 -23.30 -8.49
C GLY A 75 9.55 -23.66 -9.74
N VAL A 76 9.67 -24.89 -10.24
CA VAL A 76 8.80 -25.44 -11.28
C VAL A 76 7.75 -26.33 -10.63
N SER A 77 6.50 -26.25 -11.07
CA SER A 77 5.46 -27.21 -10.72
C SER A 77 4.64 -27.54 -11.95
N CYS A 78 4.11 -28.76 -11.98
CA CYS A 78 3.40 -29.29 -13.14
C CYS A 78 2.07 -29.90 -12.73
N ASP A 79 1.09 -29.82 -13.63
CA ASP A 79 -0.19 -30.52 -13.50
C ASP A 79 -0.44 -31.40 -14.73
N LEU A 80 -1.28 -32.42 -14.56
CA LEU A 80 -1.65 -33.35 -15.62
C LEU A 80 -2.81 -32.80 -16.46
N PHE A 81 -2.62 -32.72 -17.78
CA PHE A 81 -3.64 -32.39 -18.77
C PHE A 81 -3.58 -33.42 -19.90
N ASP A 82 -4.74 -33.98 -20.27
CA ASP A 82 -4.86 -34.89 -21.42
C ASP A 82 -3.85 -36.06 -21.43
N GLY A 83 -3.44 -36.52 -20.25
CA GLY A 83 -2.48 -37.61 -20.07
C GLY A 83 -1.01 -37.19 -20.03
N PHE A 84 -0.69 -35.91 -20.21
CA PHE A 84 0.67 -35.35 -20.16
C PHE A 84 0.84 -34.31 -19.06
N TRP A 85 2.05 -34.18 -18.54
CA TRP A 85 2.44 -33.20 -17.54
C TRP A 85 2.86 -31.89 -18.21
N TYR A 86 2.27 -30.78 -17.78
CA TYR A 86 2.58 -29.44 -18.26
C TYR A 86 2.97 -28.53 -17.11
N VAL A 87 3.82 -27.54 -17.41
CA VAL A 87 4.28 -26.58 -16.42
C VAL A 87 3.15 -25.62 -16.07
N THR A 88 2.80 -25.56 -14.79
CA THR A 88 1.75 -24.67 -14.28
C THR A 88 2.28 -23.59 -13.35
N VAL A 89 3.48 -23.77 -12.79
CA VAL A 89 4.16 -22.76 -11.98
C VAL A 89 5.62 -22.63 -12.45
N LEU A 90 6.07 -21.39 -12.63
CA LEU A 90 7.47 -21.06 -12.88
C LEU A 90 7.89 -19.88 -12.01
N ASN A 91 8.73 -20.15 -11.01
CA ASN A 91 9.29 -19.16 -10.10
C ASN A 91 10.80 -19.14 -10.27
N ILE A 92 11.36 -17.97 -10.59
CA ILE A 92 12.78 -17.78 -10.84
C ILE A 92 13.34 -16.68 -9.92
N GLY A 93 14.57 -16.86 -9.47
CA GLY A 93 15.27 -15.92 -8.60
C GLY A 93 15.25 -16.32 -7.13
N SER A 94 15.89 -15.52 -6.27
CA SER A 94 16.24 -15.90 -4.90
C SER A 94 15.04 -15.89 -3.96
N LEU A 95 14.29 -17.00 -3.92
CA LEU A 95 13.20 -17.24 -2.97
C LEU A 95 13.66 -18.13 -1.80
N HIS A 96 14.47 -19.14 -2.10
CA HIS A 96 15.02 -20.13 -1.17
C HIS A 96 16.48 -20.44 -1.53
N ASP A 97 17.22 -21.09 -0.63
CA ASP A 97 18.65 -21.39 -0.80
C ASP A 97 18.97 -22.19 -2.07
N ASN A 98 18.03 -22.98 -2.58
CA ASN A 98 18.17 -23.80 -3.80
C ASN A 98 17.36 -23.26 -5.00
N SER A 99 16.94 -22.00 -4.96
CA SER A 99 16.22 -21.40 -6.09
C SER A 99 17.11 -21.24 -7.33
N LEU A 100 16.48 -21.24 -8.50
CA LEU A 100 17.12 -20.88 -9.77
C LEU A 100 17.69 -19.45 -9.70
N SER A 101 19.01 -19.33 -9.53
CA SER A 101 19.68 -18.03 -9.45
C SER A 101 19.70 -17.34 -10.82
N CYS A 102 19.33 -16.06 -10.87
CA CYS A 102 19.32 -15.33 -12.12
C CYS A 102 20.73 -14.95 -12.58
N ALA A 103 20.96 -15.04 -13.88
CA ALA A 103 22.14 -14.49 -14.53
C ALA A 103 22.03 -12.97 -14.66
N PRO A 104 23.16 -12.23 -14.70
CA PRO A 104 23.15 -10.79 -14.88
C PRO A 104 22.42 -10.32 -16.15
N ASN A 105 22.43 -11.11 -17.22
CA ASN A 105 21.80 -10.80 -18.51
C ASN A 105 20.44 -11.49 -18.70
N ALA A 106 19.71 -11.76 -17.61
CA ALA A 106 18.38 -12.36 -17.64
C ALA A 106 17.44 -11.62 -18.62
N LYS A 107 16.76 -12.37 -19.48
CA LYS A 107 15.86 -11.82 -20.50
C LYS A 107 14.66 -12.72 -20.76
N PHE A 108 13.53 -12.09 -21.07
CA PHE A 108 12.34 -12.78 -21.53
C PHE A 108 12.59 -13.39 -22.92
N ARG A 109 12.60 -14.72 -23.00
CA ARG A 109 12.69 -15.45 -24.28
C ARG A 109 11.30 -15.79 -24.82
N PRO A 110 11.10 -15.85 -26.15
CA PRO A 110 9.81 -16.22 -26.74
C PRO A 110 9.26 -17.57 -26.26
N HIS A 111 10.15 -18.52 -25.95
CA HIS A 111 9.80 -19.85 -25.45
C HIS A 111 9.03 -19.85 -24.13
N LEU A 112 9.17 -18.80 -23.31
CA LEU A 112 8.33 -18.63 -22.11
C LEU A 112 6.84 -18.70 -22.48
N PHE A 113 6.46 -18.05 -23.58
CA PHE A 113 5.07 -17.94 -24.03
C PHE A 113 4.55 -19.22 -24.72
N GLN A 114 5.37 -20.28 -24.82
CA GLN A 114 4.95 -21.59 -25.30
C GLN A 114 4.35 -22.47 -24.18
N LEU A 115 4.59 -22.11 -22.91
CA LEU A 115 4.05 -22.81 -21.73
C LEU A 115 2.55 -22.50 -21.53
N LYS A 116 1.69 -23.05 -22.38
CA LYS A 116 0.27 -22.67 -22.49
C LYS A 116 -0.53 -22.84 -21.19
N HIS A 117 -0.14 -23.78 -20.33
CA HIS A 117 -0.85 -24.11 -19.09
C HIS A 117 -0.34 -23.35 -17.85
N LEU A 118 0.56 -22.38 -18.03
CA LEU A 118 1.16 -21.63 -16.94
C LEU A 118 0.09 -20.84 -16.16
N LYS A 119 -0.08 -21.18 -14.88
CA LYS A 119 -1.01 -20.53 -13.94
C LYS A 119 -0.33 -19.48 -13.07
N SER A 120 0.94 -19.68 -12.72
CA SER A 120 1.71 -18.76 -11.88
C SER A 120 3.10 -18.52 -12.45
N LEU A 121 3.46 -17.24 -12.61
CA LEU A 121 4.78 -16.83 -13.05
C LEU A 121 5.36 -15.81 -12.08
N ALA A 122 6.53 -16.08 -11.51
CA ALA A 122 7.18 -15.17 -10.58
C ALA A 122 8.68 -14.97 -10.80
N PHE A 123 9.14 -13.74 -10.59
CA PHE A 123 10.56 -13.36 -10.63
C PHE A 123 10.94 -12.56 -9.39
N TYR A 124 11.91 -13.07 -8.63
CA TYR A 124 12.40 -12.46 -7.39
C TYR A 124 13.86 -12.04 -7.54
N ASN A 125 14.15 -10.73 -7.47
CA ASN A 125 15.52 -10.22 -7.52
C ASN A 125 16.33 -10.75 -8.73
N CYS A 126 15.66 -10.86 -9.87
CA CYS A 126 16.19 -11.44 -11.09
C CYS A 126 16.78 -10.39 -12.04
N PHE A 127 16.13 -9.23 -12.15
CA PHE A 127 16.57 -8.14 -13.00
C PHE A 127 17.16 -7.02 -12.15
N VAL A 128 18.48 -7.03 -11.99
CA VAL A 128 19.23 -6.04 -11.20
C VAL A 128 20.02 -5.11 -12.13
N THR A 129 20.96 -5.67 -12.90
CA THR A 129 21.78 -4.94 -13.88
C THR A 129 22.23 -5.85 -15.02
N PRO A 130 22.16 -5.41 -16.30
CA PRO A 130 21.70 -4.11 -16.76
C PRO A 130 20.18 -3.95 -16.64
N SER A 131 19.69 -2.71 -16.72
CA SER A 131 18.25 -2.48 -16.75
C SER A 131 17.62 -3.05 -18.02
N THR A 132 16.42 -3.59 -17.88
CA THR A 132 15.62 -4.15 -18.97
C THR A 132 14.15 -3.76 -18.79
N THR A 133 13.30 -4.05 -19.77
CA THR A 133 11.86 -3.84 -19.70
C THR A 133 11.12 -5.17 -19.71
N ILE A 134 9.87 -5.14 -19.25
CA ILE A 134 8.95 -6.27 -19.47
C ILE A 134 8.72 -6.37 -20.99
N SER A 135 8.77 -7.57 -21.55
CA SER A 135 8.41 -7.81 -22.96
C SER A 135 7.00 -7.27 -23.23
N SER A 136 6.79 -6.53 -24.32
CA SER A 136 5.44 -6.09 -24.73
C SER A 136 4.70 -7.16 -25.54
N GLU A 137 5.38 -8.21 -25.97
CA GLU A 137 4.86 -9.21 -26.90
C GLU A 137 4.39 -10.49 -26.18
N ASN A 138 3.41 -11.17 -26.80
CA ASN A 138 2.99 -12.56 -26.54
C ASN A 138 2.34 -12.89 -25.19
N TRP A 139 2.08 -11.92 -24.30
CA TRP A 139 1.31 -12.16 -23.07
C TRP A 139 -0.10 -12.71 -23.32
N CYS A 140 -0.67 -12.47 -24.51
CA CYS A 140 -1.95 -13.05 -24.93
C CYS A 140 -1.95 -14.59 -24.93
N ALA A 141 -0.78 -15.23 -25.06
CA ALA A 141 -0.62 -16.67 -24.96
C ALA A 141 -1.10 -17.23 -23.60
N PHE A 142 -1.06 -16.40 -22.56
CA PHE A 142 -1.45 -16.73 -21.20
C PHE A 142 -2.86 -16.26 -20.83
N SER A 143 -3.60 -15.67 -21.77
CA SER A 143 -4.92 -15.07 -21.53
C SER A 143 -5.94 -16.02 -20.89
N GLY A 144 -5.84 -17.31 -21.21
CA GLY A 144 -6.74 -18.36 -20.76
C GLY A 144 -6.24 -19.18 -19.56
N SER A 145 -5.01 -18.97 -19.08
CA SER A 145 -4.37 -19.84 -18.07
C SER A 145 -3.79 -19.10 -16.88
N LEU A 146 -3.18 -17.92 -17.06
CA LEU A 146 -2.42 -17.27 -15.99
C LEU A 146 -3.33 -16.62 -14.94
N GLU A 147 -3.13 -17.03 -13.70
CA GLU A 147 -3.89 -16.61 -12.52
C GLU A 147 -3.06 -15.70 -11.60
N SER A 148 -1.73 -15.87 -11.58
CA SER A 148 -0.82 -15.08 -10.75
C SER A 148 0.43 -14.64 -11.54
N LEU A 149 0.74 -13.34 -11.48
CA LEU A 149 1.95 -12.76 -12.05
C LEU A 149 2.66 -11.90 -11.02
N GLU A 150 3.87 -12.29 -10.62
CA GLU A 150 4.62 -11.62 -9.56
C GLU A 150 6.06 -11.23 -9.93
N PHE A 151 6.37 -9.94 -10.04
CA PHE A 151 7.74 -9.43 -10.14
C PHE A 151 8.08 -8.67 -8.85
N ARG A 152 9.03 -9.20 -8.06
CA ARG A 152 9.40 -8.64 -6.77
C ARG A 152 10.87 -8.28 -6.68
N SER A 153 11.15 -7.08 -6.19
CA SER A 153 12.51 -6.63 -5.90
C SER A 153 13.44 -6.69 -7.12
N ASN A 154 12.94 -6.34 -8.32
CA ASN A 154 13.73 -6.27 -9.55
C ASN A 154 14.03 -4.80 -9.91
N PRO A 155 15.03 -4.15 -9.28
CA PRO A 155 15.28 -2.72 -9.48
C PRO A 155 15.72 -2.38 -10.91
N GLY A 156 16.26 -3.35 -11.65
CA GLY A 156 16.62 -3.22 -13.06
C GLY A 156 15.44 -3.38 -14.03
N LEU A 157 14.28 -3.85 -13.57
CA LEU A 157 13.09 -3.96 -14.41
C LEU A 157 12.38 -2.60 -14.48
N THR A 158 12.53 -1.92 -15.61
CA THR A 158 12.10 -0.54 -15.87
C THR A 158 11.08 -0.47 -17.01
N GLY A 159 10.66 0.74 -17.40
CA GLY A 159 9.65 0.94 -18.44
C GLY A 159 8.23 0.78 -17.89
N ASN A 160 7.26 0.67 -18.79
CA ASN A 160 5.83 0.66 -18.45
C ASN A 160 5.31 -0.77 -18.20
N ILE A 161 4.17 -0.88 -17.52
CA ILE A 161 3.38 -2.11 -17.55
C ILE A 161 2.85 -2.30 -18.97
N PRO A 162 3.06 -3.46 -19.63
CA PRO A 162 2.54 -3.71 -20.97
C PRO A 162 1.02 -3.70 -21.03
N ASP A 163 0.47 -3.07 -22.05
CA ASP A 163 -0.99 -3.03 -22.30
C ASP A 163 -1.61 -4.43 -22.47
N SER A 164 -0.82 -5.38 -22.97
CA SER A 164 -1.23 -6.77 -23.14
C SER A 164 -1.60 -7.45 -21.81
N PHE A 165 -1.20 -6.91 -20.65
CA PHE A 165 -1.62 -7.46 -19.36
C PHE A 165 -3.14 -7.40 -19.18
N GLY A 166 -3.82 -6.42 -19.79
CA GLY A 166 -5.28 -6.34 -19.78
C GLY A 166 -6.00 -7.48 -20.52
N GLN A 167 -5.27 -8.36 -21.21
CA GLN A 167 -5.81 -9.55 -21.88
C GLN A 167 -5.75 -10.82 -21.01
N LEU A 168 -5.14 -10.75 -19.83
CA LEU A 168 -4.99 -11.88 -18.91
C LEU A 168 -6.29 -12.15 -18.13
N THR A 169 -7.35 -12.56 -18.84
CA THR A 169 -8.72 -12.63 -18.29
C THR A 169 -8.92 -13.58 -17.10
N LYS A 170 -7.98 -14.50 -16.85
CA LYS A 170 -7.97 -15.39 -15.68
C LYS A 170 -7.19 -14.83 -14.49
N LEU A 171 -6.50 -13.71 -14.64
CA LEU A 171 -5.59 -13.16 -13.63
C LEU A 171 -6.36 -12.76 -12.37
N GLN A 172 -5.91 -13.29 -11.24
CA GLN A 172 -6.44 -13.02 -9.90
C GLN A 172 -5.45 -12.22 -9.06
N SER A 173 -4.14 -12.33 -9.32
CA SER A 173 -3.08 -11.64 -8.59
C SER A 173 -2.06 -11.02 -9.54
N LEU A 174 -1.93 -9.69 -9.51
CA LEU A 174 -0.88 -8.93 -10.19
C LEU A 174 -0.03 -8.20 -9.15
N VAL A 175 1.24 -8.58 -9.06
CA VAL A 175 2.16 -8.09 -8.02
C VAL A 175 3.45 -7.63 -8.67
N LEU A 176 3.66 -6.33 -8.75
CA LEU A 176 4.86 -5.72 -9.30
C LEU A 176 5.47 -4.83 -8.22
N VAL A 177 6.05 -5.43 -7.17
CA VAL A 177 6.50 -4.70 -5.97
C VAL A 177 8.01 -4.45 -5.97
N GLU A 178 8.42 -3.24 -5.59
CA GLU A 178 9.83 -2.85 -5.46
C GLU A 178 10.65 -3.08 -6.74
N ASN A 179 10.14 -2.66 -7.89
CA ASN A 179 10.86 -2.68 -9.16
C ASN A 179 11.24 -1.26 -9.61
N GLY A 180 11.85 -1.15 -10.80
CA GLY A 180 12.17 0.11 -11.45
C GLY A 180 11.08 0.62 -12.42
N LEU A 181 9.87 0.04 -12.38
CA LEU A 181 8.81 0.34 -13.35
C LEU A 181 8.34 1.80 -13.24
N SER A 182 7.88 2.35 -14.36
CA SER A 182 7.53 3.76 -14.50
C SER A 182 6.38 3.94 -15.51
N GLY A 183 6.02 5.18 -15.82
CA GLY A 183 4.92 5.46 -16.75
C GLY A 183 3.57 5.60 -16.07
N GLY A 184 2.55 5.83 -16.88
CA GLY A 184 1.15 5.85 -16.45
C GLY A 184 0.62 4.46 -16.13
N LEU A 185 -0.42 4.39 -15.30
CA LEU A 185 -1.19 3.17 -15.08
C LEU A 185 -1.99 2.85 -16.36
N PRO A 186 -1.86 1.64 -16.95
CA PRO A 186 -2.62 1.28 -18.15
C PRO A 186 -4.11 1.10 -17.86
N ASP A 187 -4.97 1.72 -18.67
CA ASP A 187 -6.44 1.65 -18.52
C ASP A 187 -7.00 0.23 -18.62
N ASN A 188 -6.37 -0.61 -19.44
CA ASN A 188 -6.79 -1.99 -19.72
C ASN A 188 -6.64 -2.96 -18.54
N ILE A 189 -5.91 -2.59 -17.48
CA ILE A 189 -5.91 -3.36 -16.22
C ILE A 189 -7.33 -3.39 -15.64
N GLY A 190 -8.15 -2.37 -15.88
CA GLY A 190 -9.57 -2.36 -15.50
C GLY A 190 -10.42 -3.45 -16.18
N ASN A 191 -9.93 -4.11 -17.22
CA ASN A 191 -10.63 -5.25 -17.86
C ASN A 191 -10.47 -6.56 -17.07
N LEU A 192 -9.57 -6.62 -16.10
CA LEU A 192 -9.25 -7.82 -15.33
C LEU A 192 -10.27 -8.02 -14.20
N THR A 193 -11.53 -8.26 -14.53
CA THR A 193 -12.65 -8.28 -13.57
C THR A 193 -12.57 -9.37 -12.50
N ARG A 194 -11.72 -10.39 -12.68
CA ARG A 194 -11.44 -11.45 -11.71
C ARG A 194 -10.26 -11.13 -10.77
N LEU A 195 -9.65 -9.96 -10.94
CA LEU A 195 -8.48 -9.56 -10.17
C LEU A 195 -8.88 -9.32 -8.71
N LYS A 196 -8.24 -10.05 -7.80
CA LYS A 196 -8.43 -9.98 -6.35
C LYS A 196 -7.30 -9.20 -5.67
N ARG A 197 -6.11 -9.19 -6.25
CA ARG A 197 -4.93 -8.53 -5.69
C ARG A 197 -4.20 -7.73 -6.76
N LEU A 198 -4.07 -6.43 -6.52
CA LEU A 198 -3.28 -5.51 -7.33
C LEU A 198 -2.27 -4.80 -6.41
N VAL A 199 -1.00 -5.16 -6.54
CA VAL A 199 0.08 -4.60 -5.72
C VAL A 199 1.18 -4.08 -6.63
N LEU A 200 1.29 -2.76 -6.75
CA LEU A 200 2.25 -2.04 -7.60
C LEU A 200 3.19 -1.15 -6.76
N SER A 201 3.30 -1.42 -5.46
CA SER A 201 4.00 -0.55 -4.52
C SER A 201 5.51 -0.50 -4.71
N GLY A 202 6.11 0.67 -4.42
CA GLY A 202 7.55 0.86 -4.49
C GLY A 202 8.10 0.91 -5.93
N ASN A 203 7.40 1.57 -6.84
CA ASN A 203 7.86 1.82 -8.22
C ASN A 203 7.95 3.33 -8.48
N ARG A 204 7.96 3.73 -9.76
CA ARG A 204 8.00 5.11 -10.24
C ARG A 204 6.80 5.44 -11.13
N PHE A 205 5.64 4.82 -10.88
CA PHE A 205 4.41 5.10 -11.62
C PHE A 205 3.96 6.53 -11.36
N TRP A 206 3.44 7.21 -12.39
CA TRP A 206 3.01 8.61 -12.33
C TRP A 206 1.73 8.84 -13.11
N GLY A 207 1.17 10.04 -13.00
CA GLY A 207 -0.08 10.40 -13.67
C GLY A 207 -1.30 9.96 -12.87
N LYS A 208 -2.47 10.07 -13.49
CA LYS A 208 -3.77 9.87 -12.84
C LYS A 208 -4.18 8.40 -12.83
N PHE A 209 -5.05 8.05 -11.89
CA PHE A 209 -5.79 6.80 -11.96
C PHE A 209 -6.75 6.81 -13.16
N PRO A 210 -6.78 5.75 -13.97
CA PRO A 210 -7.84 5.54 -14.94
C PRO A 210 -9.16 5.20 -14.25
N ASP A 211 -10.27 5.72 -14.78
CA ASP A 211 -11.61 5.45 -14.25
C ASP A 211 -11.96 3.95 -14.26
N SER A 212 -11.39 3.20 -15.21
CA SER A 212 -11.60 1.76 -15.39
C SER A 212 -11.16 0.92 -14.19
N TYR A 213 -10.27 1.42 -13.33
CA TYR A 213 -9.82 0.69 -12.13
C TYR A 213 -10.97 0.51 -11.14
N GLY A 214 -11.97 1.41 -11.16
CA GLY A 214 -13.19 1.27 -10.37
C GLY A 214 -14.10 0.10 -10.77
N TYR A 215 -13.83 -0.57 -11.89
CA TYR A 215 -14.62 -1.72 -12.36
C TYR A 215 -14.10 -3.07 -11.83
N LEU A 216 -13.03 -3.07 -11.04
CA LEU A 216 -12.45 -4.26 -10.42
C LEU A 216 -13.27 -4.67 -9.17
N SER A 217 -14.52 -5.08 -9.38
CA SER A 217 -15.47 -5.34 -8.29
C SER A 217 -15.12 -6.52 -7.39
N GLU A 218 -14.30 -7.47 -7.86
CA GLU A 218 -13.76 -8.60 -7.05
C GLU A 218 -12.46 -8.26 -6.30
N LEU A 219 -11.93 -7.05 -6.47
CA LEU A 219 -10.64 -6.67 -5.89
C LEU A 219 -10.73 -6.62 -4.37
N LEU A 220 -9.82 -7.32 -3.70
CA LEU A 220 -9.71 -7.42 -2.24
C LEU A 220 -8.58 -6.54 -1.71
N ILE A 221 -7.46 -6.46 -2.44
CA ILE A 221 -6.27 -5.72 -2.04
C ILE A 221 -5.82 -4.82 -3.19
N MET A 222 -5.76 -3.52 -2.91
CA MET A 222 -5.15 -2.51 -3.78
C MET A 222 -4.03 -1.81 -3.00
N ASP A 223 -2.79 -2.03 -3.42
CA ASP A 223 -1.61 -1.34 -2.86
C ASP A 223 -0.78 -0.73 -3.98
N LEU A 224 -0.86 0.59 -4.13
CA LEU A 224 -0.05 1.38 -5.06
C LEU A 224 0.83 2.39 -4.32
N SER A 225 1.12 2.12 -3.05
CA SER A 225 1.92 3.00 -2.20
C SER A 225 3.34 3.21 -2.74
N ARG A 226 4.01 4.28 -2.29
CA ARG A 226 5.40 4.59 -2.64
C ARG A 226 5.61 4.68 -4.16
N ASN A 227 4.82 5.52 -4.82
CA ASN A 227 4.92 5.85 -6.24
C ASN A 227 4.89 7.38 -6.42
N SER A 228 4.62 7.86 -7.63
CA SER A 228 4.46 9.28 -7.97
C SER A 228 3.11 9.56 -8.65
N LEU A 229 2.08 8.77 -8.32
CA LEU A 229 0.71 8.96 -8.84
C LEU A 229 0.15 10.31 -8.40
N SER A 230 -0.61 10.96 -9.27
CA SER A 230 -1.09 12.34 -9.08
C SER A 230 -2.55 12.51 -9.53
N GLY A 231 -3.12 13.69 -9.29
CA GLY A 231 -4.53 13.97 -9.55
C GLY A 231 -5.47 13.41 -8.48
N SER A 232 -6.76 13.58 -8.72
CA SER A 232 -7.82 13.15 -7.80
C SER A 232 -8.14 11.67 -7.93
N LEU A 233 -8.66 11.08 -6.84
CA LEU A 233 -9.25 9.75 -6.89
C LEU A 233 -10.52 9.78 -7.76
N PRO A 234 -10.69 8.85 -8.71
CA PRO A 234 -11.91 8.72 -9.49
C PRO A 234 -13.14 8.42 -8.63
N LEU A 235 -14.30 8.97 -8.99
CA LEU A 235 -15.58 8.62 -8.34
C LEU A 235 -15.91 7.12 -8.50
N THR A 236 -15.42 6.50 -9.60
CA THR A 236 -15.60 5.08 -9.88
C THR A 236 -14.96 4.17 -8.82
N PHE A 237 -14.08 4.67 -7.95
CA PHE A 237 -13.53 3.89 -6.83
C PHE A 237 -14.61 3.37 -5.88
N GLY A 238 -15.79 4.00 -5.83
CA GLY A 238 -16.94 3.44 -5.12
C GLY A 238 -17.45 2.10 -5.66
N GLY A 239 -16.99 1.68 -6.85
CA GLY A 239 -17.30 0.38 -7.46
C GLY A 239 -16.44 -0.79 -6.95
N LEU A 240 -15.38 -0.53 -6.17
CA LEU A 240 -14.49 -1.56 -5.59
C LEU A 240 -15.12 -2.27 -4.38
N THR A 241 -16.37 -2.69 -4.47
CA THR A 241 -17.23 -3.06 -3.33
C THR A 241 -16.71 -4.25 -2.49
N SER A 242 -15.84 -5.10 -3.05
CA SER A 242 -15.21 -6.21 -2.32
C SER A 242 -13.93 -5.83 -1.56
N LEU A 243 -13.44 -4.59 -1.72
CA LEU A 243 -12.12 -4.18 -1.24
C LEU A 243 -12.01 -4.25 0.28
N LEU A 244 -10.95 -4.91 0.75
CA LEU A 244 -10.62 -5.07 2.16
C LEU A 244 -9.46 -4.16 2.60
N LYS A 245 -8.51 -3.92 1.69
CA LYS A 245 -7.33 -3.07 1.91
C LYS A 245 -7.11 -2.12 0.74
N LEU A 246 -7.01 -0.83 1.07
CA LEU A 246 -6.58 0.24 0.18
C LEU A 246 -5.36 0.95 0.75
N ASP A 247 -4.23 0.87 0.06
CA ASP A 247 -3.01 1.60 0.41
C ASP A 247 -2.52 2.40 -0.80
N LEU A 248 -2.68 3.71 -0.73
CA LEU A 248 -2.23 4.68 -1.72
C LEU A 248 -1.21 5.66 -1.12
N SER A 249 -0.63 5.30 0.02
CA SER A 249 0.26 6.17 0.78
C SER A 249 1.53 6.53 0.01
N GLN A 250 2.14 7.66 0.35
CA GLN A 250 3.39 8.13 -0.27
C GLN A 250 3.29 8.26 -1.81
N ASN A 251 2.34 9.08 -2.25
CA ASN A 251 2.14 9.47 -3.64
C ASN A 251 2.01 11.01 -3.72
N GLN A 252 1.50 11.52 -4.85
CA GLN A 252 1.22 12.93 -5.08
C GLN A 252 -0.28 13.16 -5.37
N LEU A 253 -1.15 12.29 -4.88
CA LEU A 253 -2.59 12.36 -5.08
C LEU A 253 -3.17 13.59 -4.39
N GLU A 254 -4.14 14.24 -5.00
CA GLU A 254 -4.64 15.56 -4.58
C GLU A 254 -6.15 15.68 -4.73
N GLY A 255 -6.69 16.85 -4.38
CA GLY A 255 -8.13 17.10 -4.40
C GLY A 255 -8.85 16.46 -3.21
N GLN A 256 -10.16 16.33 -3.32
CA GLN A 256 -11.01 15.76 -2.27
C GLN A 256 -11.03 14.24 -2.34
N ILE A 257 -11.11 13.59 -1.19
CA ILE A 257 -11.48 12.17 -1.12
C ILE A 257 -12.95 12.09 -1.57
N PRO A 258 -13.31 11.29 -2.59
CA PRO A 258 -14.67 11.24 -3.11
C PRO A 258 -15.62 10.61 -2.10
N SER A 259 -16.87 11.11 -2.03
CA SER A 259 -17.88 10.60 -1.10
C SER A 259 -18.23 9.13 -1.32
N GLU A 260 -18.10 8.68 -2.57
CA GLU A 260 -18.34 7.33 -3.08
C GLU A 260 -17.41 6.30 -2.44
N ILE A 261 -16.30 6.71 -1.83
CA ILE A 261 -15.43 5.80 -1.05
C ILE A 261 -16.21 5.13 0.10
N SER A 262 -17.29 5.76 0.57
CA SER A 262 -18.18 5.21 1.59
C SER A 262 -18.96 3.97 1.11
N ASN A 263 -19.02 3.70 -0.20
CA ASN A 263 -19.60 2.47 -0.75
C ASN A 263 -18.75 1.24 -0.47
N LEU A 264 -17.49 1.40 -0.05
CA LEU A 264 -16.57 0.30 0.26
C LEU A 264 -16.89 -0.29 1.64
N LYS A 265 -18.05 -0.94 1.75
CA LYS A 265 -18.59 -1.44 3.02
C LYS A 265 -17.78 -2.58 3.64
N ASN A 266 -16.87 -3.20 2.89
CA ASN A 266 -15.98 -4.26 3.40
C ASN A 266 -14.57 -3.74 3.76
N LEU A 267 -14.28 -2.46 3.55
CA LEU A 267 -12.93 -1.92 3.70
C LEU A 267 -12.52 -1.89 5.16
N THR A 268 -11.42 -2.56 5.47
CA THR A 268 -10.89 -2.66 6.84
C THR A 268 -9.67 -1.79 7.07
N LEU A 269 -8.88 -1.53 6.03
CA LEU A 269 -7.69 -0.69 6.07
C LEU A 269 -7.74 0.34 4.94
N MET A 270 -7.63 1.61 5.30
CA MET A 270 -7.43 2.72 4.37
C MET A 270 -6.21 3.54 4.80
N ASP A 271 -5.15 3.48 4.00
CA ASP A 271 -3.98 4.35 4.14
C ASP A 271 -3.84 5.26 2.92
N LEU A 272 -4.08 6.56 3.13
CA LEU A 272 -3.90 7.62 2.14
C LEU A 272 -2.81 8.61 2.58
N SER A 273 -2.01 8.26 3.58
CA SER A 273 -1.03 9.16 4.19
C SER A 273 0.04 9.63 3.21
N ASN A 274 0.67 10.76 3.52
CA ASN A 274 1.74 11.34 2.68
C ASN A 274 1.28 11.57 1.23
N ASN A 275 0.21 12.35 1.07
CA ASN A 275 -0.31 12.81 -0.21
C ASN A 275 -0.63 14.31 -0.11
N LYS A 276 -1.43 14.83 -1.04
CA LYS A 276 -1.87 16.24 -1.11
C LYS A 276 -3.40 16.34 -1.03
N PHE A 277 -4.08 15.38 -0.38
CA PHE A 277 -5.54 15.43 -0.23
C PHE A 277 -5.97 16.65 0.59
N SER A 278 -7.07 17.29 0.16
CA SER A 278 -7.59 18.53 0.72
C SER A 278 -9.13 18.57 0.72
N GLY A 279 -9.72 19.62 1.27
CA GLY A 279 -11.18 19.84 1.25
C GLY A 279 -11.96 19.21 2.42
N GLY A 280 -11.25 18.78 3.45
CA GLY A 280 -11.78 18.27 4.71
C GLY A 280 -11.97 16.75 4.72
N LEU A 281 -12.24 16.21 5.91
CA LEU A 281 -12.76 14.86 6.06
C LEU A 281 -14.18 14.83 5.48
N THR A 282 -14.44 13.91 4.55
CA THR A 282 -15.80 13.72 4.02
C THR A 282 -16.72 13.26 5.13
N LYS A 283 -17.92 13.85 5.19
CA LYS A 283 -18.92 13.42 6.17
C LYS A 283 -19.23 11.93 6.01
N SER A 284 -19.18 11.38 4.80
CA SER A 284 -19.49 9.97 4.51
C SER A 284 -18.54 8.94 5.14
N ILE A 285 -17.41 9.35 5.73
CA ILE A 285 -16.52 8.43 6.47
C ILE A 285 -17.27 7.70 7.61
N HIS A 286 -18.25 8.35 8.25
CA HIS A 286 -19.02 7.71 9.34
C HIS A 286 -19.80 6.46 8.88
N GLU A 287 -20.04 6.31 7.58
CA GLU A 287 -20.78 5.17 7.01
C GLU A 287 -19.89 3.94 6.75
N MET A 288 -18.59 4.04 6.99
CA MET A 288 -17.59 2.98 6.75
C MET A 288 -17.34 2.18 8.03
N SER A 289 -18.39 1.58 8.59
CA SER A 289 -18.38 0.94 9.92
C SER A 289 -17.48 -0.30 10.04
N SER A 290 -17.00 -0.86 8.92
CA SER A 290 -16.05 -1.97 8.88
C SER A 290 -14.59 -1.55 9.00
N LEU A 291 -14.28 -0.25 8.91
CA LEU A 291 -12.91 0.27 9.02
C LEU A 291 -12.33 -0.06 10.39
N LYS A 292 -11.14 -0.67 10.37
CA LYS A 292 -10.31 -0.95 11.53
C LYS A 292 -9.13 0.00 11.59
N GLU A 293 -8.62 0.42 10.45
CA GLU A 293 -7.46 1.30 10.35
C GLU A 293 -7.73 2.41 9.33
N LEU A 294 -7.65 3.67 9.79
CA LEU A 294 -7.76 4.86 8.96
C LEU A 294 -6.53 5.74 9.19
N VAL A 295 -5.69 5.83 8.17
CA VAL A 295 -4.43 6.60 8.20
C VAL A 295 -4.49 7.65 7.08
N LEU A 296 -4.68 8.91 7.47
CA LEU A 296 -4.74 10.05 6.56
C LEU A 296 -3.63 11.07 6.83
N SER A 297 -2.67 10.73 7.69
CA SER A 297 -1.66 11.65 8.16
C SER A 297 -0.82 12.27 7.03
N ARG A 298 -0.35 13.51 7.24
CA ARG A 298 0.45 14.27 6.27
C ARG A 298 -0.31 14.48 4.94
N ASN A 299 -1.50 15.08 5.05
CA ASN A 299 -2.31 15.56 3.93
C ASN A 299 -2.93 16.90 4.31
N PRO A 300 -2.97 17.94 3.46
CA PRO A 300 -3.60 19.22 3.79
C PRO A 300 -5.14 19.16 3.79
N LEU A 301 -5.75 18.21 4.52
CA LEU A 301 -7.19 17.99 4.55
C LEU A 301 -7.93 19.23 5.07
N GLY A 302 -7.50 19.78 6.20
CA GLY A 302 -8.26 20.79 6.92
C GLY A 302 -9.57 20.23 7.47
N GLY A 303 -10.56 21.11 7.68
CA GLY A 303 -11.86 20.74 8.21
C GLY A 303 -11.89 20.68 9.74
N ASN A 304 -13.05 20.29 10.28
CA ASN A 304 -13.33 20.28 11.71
C ASN A 304 -13.80 18.89 12.16
N LEU A 305 -13.12 18.31 13.16
CA LEU A 305 -13.42 16.98 13.70
C LEU A 305 -14.83 16.87 14.31
N MET A 306 -15.40 17.99 14.76
CA MET A 306 -16.74 18.05 15.35
C MET A 306 -17.86 17.69 14.36
N ASN A 307 -17.57 17.69 13.05
CA ASN A 307 -18.56 17.44 12.00
C ASN A 307 -18.74 15.96 11.65
N ILE A 308 -18.03 15.05 12.32
CA ILE A 308 -18.01 13.62 12.03
C ILE A 308 -18.65 12.84 13.19
N GLU A 309 -19.52 11.90 12.85
CA GLU A 309 -20.17 10.98 13.79
C GLU A 309 -19.25 9.79 14.12
N TRP A 310 -18.19 10.06 14.89
CA TRP A 310 -17.17 9.06 15.25
C TRP A 310 -17.73 7.81 15.93
N GLN A 311 -18.85 7.95 16.65
CA GLN A 311 -19.54 6.85 17.30
C GLN A 311 -20.06 5.77 16.32
N ASN A 312 -20.10 6.03 15.01
CA ASN A 312 -20.52 5.01 14.04
C ASN A 312 -19.35 4.07 13.63
N LEU A 313 -18.09 4.46 13.89
CA LEU A 313 -16.89 3.71 13.53
C LEU A 313 -16.46 2.74 14.64
N GLN A 314 -17.36 1.82 14.99
CA GLN A 314 -17.20 0.93 16.15
C GLN A 314 -16.06 -0.09 16.02
N GLU A 315 -15.65 -0.43 14.79
CA GLU A 315 -14.53 -1.35 14.52
C GLU A 315 -13.16 -0.66 14.54
N LEU A 316 -13.12 0.67 14.58
CA LEU A 316 -11.89 1.44 14.39
C LEU A 316 -10.92 1.24 15.57
N ALA A 317 -9.74 0.69 15.24
CA ALA A 317 -8.66 0.42 16.17
C ALA A 317 -7.50 1.42 16.02
N VAL A 318 -7.25 1.89 14.79
CA VAL A 318 -6.18 2.85 14.49
C VAL A 318 -6.77 4.04 13.74
N LEU A 319 -6.62 5.23 14.32
CA LEU A 319 -6.94 6.49 13.68
C LEU A 319 -5.71 7.40 13.71
N ASP A 320 -5.13 7.69 12.55
CA ASP A 320 -4.04 8.65 12.41
C ASP A 320 -4.40 9.79 11.44
N LEU A 321 -4.63 10.97 12.02
CA LEU A 321 -4.91 12.22 11.33
C LEU A 321 -3.82 13.26 11.64
N SER A 322 -2.61 12.81 11.97
CA SER A 322 -1.50 13.71 12.30
C SER A 322 -1.06 14.54 11.09
N SER A 323 -0.72 15.81 11.30
CA SER A 323 -0.27 16.71 10.22
C SER A 323 -1.30 16.85 9.10
N THR A 324 -2.57 17.07 9.45
CA THR A 324 -3.65 17.21 8.47
C THR A 324 -4.28 18.60 8.37
N GLY A 325 -3.85 19.54 9.21
CA GLY A 325 -4.39 20.90 9.25
C GLY A 325 -5.79 20.99 9.87
N LEU A 326 -6.21 19.97 10.63
CA LEU A 326 -7.51 19.95 11.30
C LEU A 326 -7.67 21.10 12.28
N THR A 327 -8.91 21.57 12.41
CA THR A 327 -9.32 22.66 13.31
C THR A 327 -10.45 22.22 14.24
N GLY A 328 -10.80 23.08 15.20
CA GLY A 328 -11.87 22.80 16.16
C GLY A 328 -11.41 21.90 17.30
N GLY A 329 -12.36 21.49 18.14
CA GLY A 329 -12.11 20.61 19.28
C GLY A 329 -12.19 19.12 18.93
N LEU A 330 -11.77 18.29 19.88
CA LEU A 330 -11.98 16.85 19.83
C LEU A 330 -13.38 16.51 20.37
N PRO A 331 -14.32 16.00 19.55
CA PRO A 331 -15.66 15.67 20.02
C PRO A 331 -15.65 14.50 21.02
N GLU A 332 -16.58 14.53 21.98
CA GLU A 332 -16.71 13.47 22.98
C GLU A 332 -17.02 12.10 22.38
N SER A 333 -17.68 12.05 21.21
CA SER A 333 -18.04 10.80 20.50
C SER A 333 -16.82 9.95 20.13
N VAL A 334 -15.61 10.51 20.08
CA VAL A 334 -14.36 9.74 19.93
C VAL A 334 -14.18 8.74 21.09
N SER A 335 -14.69 9.07 22.28
CA SER A 335 -14.66 8.20 23.47
C SER A 335 -15.65 7.03 23.39
N GLU A 336 -16.48 6.97 22.36
CA GLU A 336 -17.44 5.88 22.11
C GLU A 336 -16.86 4.77 21.23
N MET A 337 -15.73 5.00 20.54
CA MET A 337 -15.05 3.99 19.73
C MET A 337 -14.27 2.99 20.60
N LYS A 338 -14.96 2.00 21.18
CA LYS A 338 -14.37 1.13 22.23
C LYS A 338 -13.23 0.22 21.75
N LYS A 339 -13.08 0.00 20.45
CA LYS A 339 -11.96 -0.75 19.86
C LYS A 339 -10.71 0.11 19.62
N LEU A 340 -10.79 1.43 19.79
CA LEU A 340 -9.69 2.35 19.51
C LEU A 340 -8.47 2.05 20.39
N ARG A 341 -7.34 1.77 19.73
CA ARG A 341 -6.05 1.45 20.35
C ARG A 341 -5.03 2.58 20.16
N PHE A 342 -5.08 3.23 19.00
CA PHE A 342 -4.17 4.30 18.61
C PHE A 342 -4.96 5.52 18.10
N LEU A 343 -4.72 6.68 18.70
CA LEU A 343 -5.26 7.97 18.27
C LEU A 343 -4.12 8.97 18.01
N GLY A 344 -3.83 9.22 16.74
CA GLY A 344 -2.85 10.21 16.28
C GLY A 344 -3.51 11.47 15.75
N LEU A 345 -3.31 12.59 16.43
CA LEU A 345 -3.85 13.92 16.10
C LEU A 345 -2.75 15.00 16.14
N SER A 346 -1.49 14.60 16.08
CA SER A 346 -0.36 15.50 16.30
C SER A 346 -0.19 16.51 15.17
N ALA A 347 0.41 17.66 15.46
CA ALA A 347 0.74 18.67 14.45
C ALA A 347 -0.49 19.12 13.63
N ASN A 348 -1.58 19.44 14.31
CA ASN A 348 -2.78 20.04 13.73
C ASN A 348 -3.01 21.44 14.34
N ASN A 349 -4.16 22.04 14.04
CA ASN A 349 -4.59 23.31 14.61
C ASN A 349 -5.83 23.11 15.49
N LEU A 350 -5.87 22.00 16.22
CA LEU A 350 -6.98 21.67 17.14
C LEU A 350 -6.95 22.60 18.34
N SER A 351 -8.12 22.99 18.84
CA SER A 351 -8.31 23.92 19.95
C SER A 351 -9.30 23.41 20.99
N GLY A 352 -9.47 24.13 22.09
CA GLY A 352 -10.35 23.74 23.19
C GLY A 352 -9.75 22.66 24.09
N TYR A 353 -10.61 21.96 24.82
CA TYR A 353 -10.22 21.07 25.92
C TYR A 353 -10.20 19.60 25.49
N LEU A 354 -9.28 18.83 26.07
CA LEU A 354 -9.23 17.39 25.89
C LEU A 354 -10.16 16.70 26.90
N THR A 355 -11.15 15.94 26.42
CA THR A 355 -12.14 15.30 27.29
C THR A 355 -11.53 14.15 28.14
N PRO A 356 -11.76 14.12 29.47
CA PRO A 356 -11.36 13.02 30.33
C PRO A 356 -11.95 11.66 29.97
N LYS A 357 -13.08 11.63 29.25
CA LYS A 357 -13.76 10.41 28.81
C LYS A 357 -12.88 9.51 27.93
N LEU A 358 -11.83 10.05 27.30
CA LEU A 358 -10.83 9.23 26.60
C LEU A 358 -10.14 8.21 27.52
N ALA A 359 -10.08 8.46 28.83
CA ALA A 359 -9.55 7.51 29.81
C ALA A 359 -10.46 6.29 30.02
N GLU A 360 -11.74 6.39 29.65
CA GLU A 360 -12.72 5.30 29.73
C GLU A 360 -12.62 4.34 28.53
N LEU A 361 -11.82 4.66 27.51
CA LEU A 361 -11.58 3.76 26.38
C LEU A 361 -10.75 2.55 26.84
N PRO A 362 -11.32 1.32 26.79
CA PRO A 362 -10.69 0.14 27.39
C PRO A 362 -9.36 -0.20 26.70
N ASN A 363 -9.34 -0.09 25.37
CA ASN A 363 -8.22 -0.53 24.53
C ASN A 363 -7.22 0.57 24.18
N LEU A 364 -7.51 1.84 24.54
CA LEU A 364 -6.63 2.95 24.16
C LEU A 364 -5.26 2.76 24.81
N SER A 365 -4.23 2.73 23.97
CA SER A 365 -2.84 2.44 24.35
C SER A 365 -1.86 3.52 23.91
N SER A 366 -2.24 4.33 22.92
CA SER A 366 -1.44 5.45 22.40
C SER A 366 -2.36 6.62 22.04
N LEU A 367 -1.99 7.81 22.51
CA LEU A 367 -2.69 9.07 22.28
C LEU A 367 -1.66 10.17 21.99
N TYR A 368 -1.69 10.74 20.79
CA TYR A 368 -0.74 11.76 20.38
C TYR A 368 -1.48 13.02 19.90
N VAL A 369 -1.56 14.03 20.78
CA VAL A 369 -2.20 15.33 20.54
C VAL A 369 -1.20 16.50 20.60
N ASN A 370 0.10 16.20 20.58
CA ASN A 370 1.16 17.20 20.65
C ASN A 370 1.19 18.12 19.42
N ALA A 371 1.75 19.32 19.59
CA ALA A 371 1.81 20.35 18.55
C ALA A 371 0.41 20.71 18.02
N ASN A 372 -0.46 21.17 18.91
CA ASN A 372 -1.78 21.71 18.62
C ASN A 372 -1.97 23.02 19.39
N ASN A 373 -3.20 23.55 19.39
CA ASN A 373 -3.60 24.74 20.13
C ASN A 373 -4.61 24.38 21.25
N LEU A 374 -4.46 23.19 21.84
CA LEU A 374 -5.30 22.72 22.95
C LEU A 374 -4.97 23.49 24.23
N GLU A 375 -5.99 23.68 25.06
CA GLU A 375 -5.90 24.49 26.27
C GLU A 375 -6.50 23.78 27.50
N GLY A 376 -6.20 24.35 28.66
CA GLY A 376 -6.77 23.95 29.94
C GLY A 376 -6.05 22.79 30.63
N GLU A 377 -6.72 22.25 31.64
CA GLU A 377 -6.16 21.23 32.52
C GLU A 377 -6.46 19.83 32.01
N LEU A 378 -5.43 18.99 31.94
CA LEU A 378 -5.54 17.56 31.63
C LEU A 378 -6.11 16.80 32.84
N LYS A 379 -7.44 16.68 32.91
CA LYS A 379 -8.15 16.02 34.01
C LYS A 379 -8.21 14.50 33.87
N PHE A 380 -7.08 13.83 33.66
CA PHE A 380 -7.00 12.37 33.63
C PHE A 380 -6.60 11.78 34.99
N THR A 381 -6.94 10.51 35.22
CA THR A 381 -6.55 9.80 36.45
C THR A 381 -5.08 9.40 36.44
N GLN A 382 -4.46 9.26 37.61
CA GLN A 382 -3.08 8.75 37.74
C GLN A 382 -2.89 7.40 37.02
N GLY A 383 -3.88 6.52 37.10
CA GLY A 383 -3.88 5.23 36.40
C GLY A 383 -3.79 5.38 34.88
N PHE A 384 -4.45 6.39 34.31
CA PHE A 384 -4.35 6.70 32.88
C PHE A 384 -2.94 7.14 32.49
N TYR A 385 -2.34 8.07 33.23
CA TYR A 385 -0.95 8.49 32.98
C TYR A 385 0.04 7.32 33.08
N GLY A 386 -0.12 6.45 34.08
CA GLY A 386 0.67 5.23 34.22
C GLY A 386 0.48 4.25 33.05
N LYS A 387 -0.77 4.00 32.62
CA LYS A 387 -1.10 3.14 31.47
C LYS A 387 -0.45 3.64 30.18
N MET A 388 -0.52 4.95 29.94
CA MET A 388 -0.03 5.55 28.71
C MET A 388 1.49 5.72 28.70
N GLY A 389 2.08 6.19 29.79
CA GLY A 389 3.51 6.50 29.86
C GLY A 389 3.96 7.40 28.70
N ARG A 390 5.01 6.99 27.98
CA ARG A 390 5.54 7.72 26.81
C ARG A 390 4.63 7.69 25.57
N ARG A 391 3.52 6.94 25.62
CA ARG A 391 2.53 6.85 24.53
C ARG A 391 1.41 7.88 24.68
N PHE A 392 1.49 8.79 25.65
CA PHE A 392 0.66 9.99 25.69
C PHE A 392 1.51 11.23 25.36
N GLY A 393 1.42 11.69 24.12
CA GLY A 393 2.10 12.90 23.67
C GLY A 393 1.18 14.11 23.65
N ALA A 394 1.42 15.06 24.54
CA ALA A 394 0.64 16.29 24.66
C ALA A 394 1.49 17.58 24.68
N TRP A 395 2.80 17.47 24.51
CA TRP A 395 3.72 18.62 24.47
C TRP A 395 3.42 19.57 23.31
N ASN A 396 4.02 20.76 23.33
CA ASN A 396 3.79 21.81 22.32
C ASN A 396 2.31 22.21 22.17
N ASN A 397 1.56 22.23 23.27
CA ASN A 397 0.29 22.94 23.42
C ASN A 397 0.54 24.02 24.49
N LEU A 398 0.55 25.30 24.13
CA LEU A 398 1.07 26.37 25.01
C LEU A 398 0.27 26.52 26.31
N ASP A 399 -1.05 26.42 26.21
CA ASP A 399 -1.99 26.69 27.30
C ASP A 399 -2.51 25.41 27.96
N LEU A 400 -1.85 24.28 27.69
CA LEU A 400 -2.19 22.97 28.25
C LEU A 400 -1.30 22.67 29.46
N CYS A 401 -1.91 22.26 30.57
CA CYS A 401 -1.19 21.91 31.79
C CYS A 401 -1.76 20.64 32.46
N PHE A 402 -0.99 20.02 33.36
CA PHE A 402 -1.46 18.88 34.16
C PHE A 402 -1.55 19.24 35.66
N PRO A 403 -2.53 18.70 36.41
CA PRO A 403 -2.70 19.03 37.82
C PRO A 403 -1.61 18.44 38.71
N LEU A 404 -1.12 19.24 39.68
CA LEU A 404 -0.12 18.81 40.68
C LEU A 404 -0.73 17.92 41.77
N ASP A 405 -2.00 18.14 42.12
CA ASP A 405 -2.65 17.51 43.29
C ASP A 405 -2.92 16.00 43.10
N LEU A 406 -2.81 15.51 41.86
CA LEU A 406 -3.16 14.14 41.48
C LEU A 406 -1.96 13.30 41.05
N ILE A 407 -0.76 13.89 40.85
CA ILE A 407 0.33 13.26 40.09
C ILE A 407 1.70 13.67 40.63
N PRO A 408 2.53 12.74 41.15
CA PRO A 408 3.94 13.02 41.39
C PRO A 408 4.62 13.43 40.07
N ALA A 409 5.44 14.48 40.05
CA ALA A 409 6.00 15.10 38.84
C ALA A 409 6.64 14.12 37.82
N ASN A 410 7.05 12.93 38.26
CA ASN A 410 7.60 11.86 37.41
C ASN A 410 6.58 11.17 36.48
N PHE A 411 5.27 11.35 36.70
CA PHE A 411 4.20 10.74 35.92
C PHE A 411 3.46 11.72 34.99
N GLY A 412 3.81 13.02 35.04
CA GLY A 412 3.26 14.01 34.11
C GLY A 412 3.61 13.68 32.65
N PRO A 413 2.76 14.06 31.68
CA PRO A 413 3.05 13.85 30.28
C PRO A 413 4.30 14.65 29.89
N PHE A 414 5.24 13.99 29.21
CA PHE A 414 6.53 14.58 28.85
C PHE A 414 6.33 15.90 28.10
N GLY A 415 7.03 16.96 28.53
CA GLY A 415 7.02 18.26 27.86
C GLY A 415 5.76 19.13 28.09
N VAL A 416 4.87 18.74 29.01
CA VAL A 416 3.72 19.55 29.45
C VAL A 416 4.05 20.16 30.82
N LYS A 417 3.66 21.42 31.05
CA LYS A 417 3.88 22.11 32.33
C LYS A 417 2.82 21.71 33.34
N ALA A 418 3.16 21.77 34.62
CA ALA A 418 2.17 21.62 35.69
C ALA A 418 1.31 22.90 35.77
N CYS A 419 0.02 22.77 36.09
CA CYS A 419 -0.84 23.92 36.31
C CYS A 419 -0.36 24.67 37.56
N HIS A 420 -0.11 25.98 37.46
CA HIS A 420 0.17 26.79 38.64
C HIS A 420 -1.13 27.01 39.41
N GLU A 421 -1.15 26.66 40.70
CA GLU A 421 -2.11 27.26 41.61
C GLU A 421 -1.84 28.76 41.65
N ASP A 422 -2.87 29.54 41.35
CA ASP A 422 -2.86 30.99 41.56
C ASP A 422 -2.85 31.24 43.07
N VAL A 423 -1.67 31.14 43.70
CA VAL A 423 -1.50 31.53 45.11
C VAL A 423 -1.58 33.04 45.17
N THR A 424 -2.82 33.51 45.32
CA THR A 424 -3.18 34.79 45.92
C THR A 424 -2.61 34.84 47.33
N LEU A 425 -1.30 35.09 47.50
CA LEU A 425 -0.65 35.45 48.78
C LEU A 425 0.85 35.75 48.57
N ARG A 426 1.18 36.95 48.08
CA ARG A 426 2.36 37.77 48.49
C ARG A 426 2.48 39.06 47.64
N LYS A 427 1.54 39.98 47.84
CA LYS A 427 1.79 41.43 47.74
C LYS A 427 1.58 42.08 49.10
N VAL A 428 2.19 41.49 50.12
CA VAL A 428 2.44 42.12 51.42
C VAL A 428 3.86 41.70 51.78
N ALA A 429 4.75 42.68 51.99
CA ALA A 429 6.22 42.59 52.00
C ALA A 429 6.81 42.35 50.59
N LEU A 430 7.29 43.35 49.85
CA LEU A 430 8.25 44.38 50.28
C LEU A 430 7.88 45.74 49.66
N ARG A 431 7.18 46.58 50.44
CA ARG A 431 7.45 48.01 50.46
C ARG A 431 8.53 48.20 51.51
N ASP A 432 9.76 48.42 51.07
CA ASP A 432 10.77 49.29 51.67
C ASP A 432 12.13 48.92 51.10
N SER A 433 12.60 49.73 50.16
CA SER A 433 13.86 50.47 50.30
C SER A 433 14.26 51.05 48.94
N ASP A 434 13.88 52.31 48.72
CA ASP A 434 14.59 53.21 47.82
C ASP A 434 15.98 53.49 48.40
N SER A 435 17.05 53.19 47.63
CA SER A 435 18.24 54.06 47.61
C SER A 435 19.19 53.76 46.44
N LYS A 436 19.33 54.78 45.59
CA LYS A 436 20.56 55.28 44.92
C LYS A 436 21.21 54.48 43.76
N LEU A 437 20.92 55.00 42.56
CA LEU A 437 21.87 55.50 41.55
C LEU A 437 23.37 55.28 41.82
N VAL A 438 24.03 54.49 40.95
CA VAL A 438 25.34 54.85 40.35
C VAL A 438 25.35 54.43 38.88
N ASN A 439 25.70 55.42 38.06
CA ASN A 439 25.88 55.40 36.62
C ASN A 439 27.20 54.70 36.25
N GLY A 440 27.21 53.87 35.21
CA GLY A 440 28.41 53.16 34.75
C GLY A 440 28.21 52.57 33.37
N ASN A 441 28.33 53.43 32.36
CA ASN A 441 28.24 53.08 30.95
C ASN A 441 29.65 52.76 30.43
N HIS A 442 29.94 51.52 30.03
CA HIS A 442 30.96 51.21 29.02
C HIS A 442 30.64 49.89 28.31
N ASN A 443 30.76 49.97 26.99
CA ASN A 443 30.40 49.00 25.96
C ASN A 443 31.36 47.81 25.82
N LEU A 444 30.85 46.78 25.12
CA LEU A 444 31.50 45.61 24.49
C LEU A 444 31.92 44.45 25.42
N ASP A 445 31.08 43.40 25.47
CA ASP A 445 31.28 42.22 24.61
C ASP A 445 30.06 41.29 24.69
N SER A 446 29.33 41.19 23.58
CA SER A 446 28.25 40.23 23.41
C SER A 446 28.83 38.92 22.92
N HIS A 447 29.05 37.97 23.83
CA HIS A 447 29.17 36.56 23.46
C HIS A 447 27.79 36.01 23.12
N PHE A 448 27.37 36.26 21.88
CA PHE A 448 26.45 35.40 21.17
C PHE A 448 27.09 34.00 21.08
N MET A 449 26.56 33.04 21.82
CA MET A 449 26.75 31.63 21.50
C MET A 449 25.76 31.27 20.39
N THR A 450 26.18 31.55 19.16
CA THR A 450 25.67 30.92 17.94
C THR A 450 26.13 29.46 17.92
N SER A 451 25.26 28.54 18.36
CA SER A 451 25.43 27.13 18.01
C SER A 451 24.71 26.87 16.68
N PHE A 452 25.42 27.07 15.58
CA PHE A 452 25.16 26.33 14.34
C PHE A 452 25.48 24.85 14.61
N GLY A 453 24.48 24.10 15.06
CA GLY A 453 24.52 22.65 15.14
C GLY A 453 23.71 22.05 14.00
N SER A 454 24.35 21.77 12.87
CA SER A 454 23.79 20.92 11.83
C SER A 454 23.47 19.54 12.41
N SER A 455 22.22 19.31 12.79
CA SER A 455 21.73 17.98 13.11
C SER A 455 21.12 17.37 11.85
N ARG A 456 21.86 16.43 11.24
CA ARG A 456 21.32 15.50 10.25
C ARG A 456 20.15 14.78 10.91
N TYR A 457 18.93 15.08 10.46
CA TYR A 457 17.76 14.27 10.80
C TYR A 457 17.93 12.89 10.16
N LYS A 458 18.46 11.94 10.93
CA LYS A 458 18.26 10.50 10.68
C LYS A 458 16.78 10.22 10.94
N SER A 459 16.09 9.79 9.89
CA SER A 459 14.75 9.23 9.99
C SER A 459 14.78 8.05 10.97
N HIS A 460 14.02 8.14 12.06
CA HIS A 460 13.80 7.02 12.97
C HIS A 460 12.87 6.00 12.29
N GLY A 461 13.46 5.13 11.45
CA GLY A 461 12.82 4.00 10.77
C GLY A 461 12.44 2.82 11.69
N VAL A 462 12.24 3.05 12.99
CA VAL A 462 11.96 1.96 13.95
C VAL A 462 10.45 1.78 14.18
N TRP A 463 9.64 2.82 13.98
CA TRP A 463 8.17 2.72 14.15
C TRP A 463 7.46 2.13 12.93
N TYR A 464 8.02 2.30 11.73
CA TYR A 464 7.48 1.73 10.49
C TYR A 464 7.48 0.20 10.52
N ILE A 465 8.45 -0.41 11.21
CA ILE A 465 8.59 -1.88 11.30
C ILE A 465 7.46 -2.50 12.14
N PHE A 466 6.92 -1.80 13.14
CA PHE A 466 5.84 -2.34 13.98
C PHE A 466 4.48 -2.38 13.28
N VAL A 467 4.21 -1.43 12.37
CA VAL A 467 2.97 -1.43 11.57
C VAL A 467 3.08 -2.46 10.44
N VAL A 468 4.25 -2.57 9.79
CA VAL A 468 4.47 -3.54 8.71
C VAL A 468 4.53 -5.00 9.22
N ALA A 469 5.03 -5.25 10.44
CA ALA A 469 5.09 -6.61 11.00
C ALA A 469 3.70 -7.20 11.34
N ILE A 470 2.70 -6.35 11.63
CA ILE A 470 1.31 -6.81 11.84
C ILE A 470 0.62 -7.10 10.50
N VAL A 471 1.00 -6.40 9.43
CA VAL A 471 0.47 -6.62 8.06
C VAL A 471 0.92 -7.96 7.46
N LEU A 472 2.07 -8.50 7.88
CA LEU A 472 2.60 -9.78 7.36
C LEU A 472 2.18 -11.02 8.17
N THR A 473 1.53 -10.86 9.33
CA THR A 473 1.19 -12.01 10.21
C THR A 473 -0.29 -12.36 10.24
N PHE A 474 -1.15 -11.66 9.49
CA PHE A 474 -2.59 -11.96 9.47
C PHE A 474 -3.10 -12.70 8.22
N PHE A 475 -2.27 -12.93 7.20
CA PHE A 475 -2.66 -13.70 6.02
C PHE A 475 -1.44 -14.41 5.40
N MET A 476 -1.04 -15.54 6.01
CA MET A 476 -0.68 -16.74 5.25
C MET A 476 -1.93 -17.63 5.16
#